data_AF-A0A368H0U5-F1
#
_entry.id   AF-A0A368H0U5-F1
#
_cell.length_a   1.000
_cell.length_b   1.000
_cell.length_c   1.000
_cell.angle_alpha   90.00
_cell.angle_beta   90.00
_cell.angle_gamma   90.00
#
_symmetry.space_group_name_H-M   'P 1'
#
loop_
_entity.id
_entity.type
_entity.pdbx_description
1 polymer ?
#
loop_
_entity_poly.entity_id
_entity_poly.type
_entity_poly.pdbx_seq_one_letter_code
_entity_poly.pdbx_strand_id
1 'polypeptide(L)' 'MNLLYFSANFFVEYLRQFGYLPSGGAESQLTSDAVASALKRFQRMFGLPQTGKLDDATTKLMSKPRCGVKDIQQP' A
#
# COMPACT_ATOMS: atom_id res chain seq x y z
N MET A 1 -0.33 -21.72 -8.03
CA MET A 1 -0.07 -20.38 -7.48
C MET A 1 -0.63 -19.34 -8.44
N ASN A 2 -1.50 -18.45 -7.97
CA ASN A 2 -2.19 -17.48 -8.83
C ASN A 2 -1.41 -16.16 -8.86
N LEU A 3 -1.06 -15.69 -10.06
CA LEU A 3 -0.30 -14.45 -10.27
C LEU A 3 -1.03 -13.21 -9.70
N LEU A 4 -2.37 -13.23 -9.68
CA LEU A 4 -3.18 -12.17 -9.07
C LEU A 4 -2.93 -12.06 -7.56
N TYR A 5 -2.82 -13.21 -6.86
CA TYR A 5 -2.54 -13.25 -5.43
C TYR A 5 -1.12 -12.76 -5.09
N PHE A 6 -0.14 -13.04 -5.94
CA PHE A 6 1.23 -12.55 -5.75
C PHE A 6 1.30 -11.02 -5.87
N SER A 7 0.61 -10.43 -6.86
CA SER A 7 0.57 -8.96 -7.01
C SER A 7 -0.15 -8.28 -5.85
N ALA A 8 -1.31 -8.81 -5.42
CA ALA A 8 -2.05 -8.24 -4.30
C ALA A 8 -1.24 -8.28 -3.00
N ASN A 9 -0.53 -9.38 -2.74
CA ASN A 9 0.38 -9.48 -1.58
C ASN A 9 1.53 -8.49 -1.65
N PHE A 10 2.13 -8.26 -2.83
CA PHE A 10 3.21 -7.28 -2.97
C PHE A 10 2.79 -5.87 -2.49
N PHE A 11 1.60 -5.39 -2.89
CA PHE A 11 1.16 -4.05 -2.52
C PHE A 11 0.72 -3.93 -1.06
N VAL A 12 0.14 -4.98 -0.49
CA VAL A 12 -0.15 -5.03 0.96
C VAL A 12 1.14 -4.94 1.77
N GLU A 13 2.16 -5.73 1.40
CA GLU A 13 3.45 -5.71 2.06
C GLU A 13 4.18 -4.37 1.87
N TYR A 14 4.08 -3.76 0.69
CA TYR A 14 4.57 -2.40 0.47
C TYR A 14 3.91 -1.41 1.44
N LEU A 15 2.58 -1.44 1.55
CA LEU A 15 1.85 -0.53 2.44
C LEU A 15 2.22 -0.77 3.91
N ARG A 16 2.49 -2.02 4.32
CA ARG A 16 3.04 -2.36 5.65
C ARG A 16 4.46 -1.82 5.84
N GLN A 17 5.35 -2.07 4.88
CA GLN A 17 6.75 -1.68 4.91
C GLN A 17 6.91 -0.18 5.09
N PHE A 18 6.14 0.63 4.34
CA PHE A 18 6.25 2.09 4.36
C PHE A 18 5.33 2.78 5.37
N GLY A 19 4.57 2.01 6.16
CA GLY A 19 3.83 2.51 7.32
C GLY A 19 2.38 2.92 7.05
N TYR A 20 1.85 2.66 5.86
CA TYR A 20 0.45 2.92 5.50
C TYR A 20 -0.53 1.90 6.09
N LEU A 21 -0.09 0.66 6.29
CA LEU A 21 -0.79 -0.41 7.02
C LEU A 21 0.00 -0.86 8.26
N PRO A 22 -0.65 -1.34 9.33
CA PRO A 22 0.03 -1.85 10.53
C PRO A 22 1.00 -2.99 10.21
N SER A 23 2.24 -2.93 10.72
CA SER A 23 3.27 -3.95 10.44
C SER A 23 3.02 -5.29 11.13
N GLY A 24 2.17 -5.35 12.17
CA GLY A 24 1.90 -6.56 12.97
C GLY A 24 0.40 -6.89 13.13
N GLY A 25 -0.44 -6.38 12.23
CA GLY A 25 -1.89 -6.61 12.27
C GLY A 25 -2.28 -7.98 11.73
N ALA A 26 -3.34 -8.58 12.31
CA ALA A 26 -3.89 -9.82 11.82
C ALA A 26 -4.40 -9.67 10.37
N GLU A 27 -4.32 -10.73 9.58
CA GLU A 27 -4.84 -10.75 8.20
C GLU A 27 -6.33 -10.37 8.13
N SER A 28 -7.10 -10.64 9.18
CA SER A 28 -8.50 -10.22 9.32
C SER A 28 -8.69 -8.69 9.32
N GLN A 29 -7.63 -7.91 9.60
CA GLN A 29 -7.64 -6.45 9.56
C GLN A 29 -7.36 -5.90 8.16
N LEU A 30 -6.96 -6.74 7.20
CA LEU A 30 -6.78 -6.37 5.79
C LEU A 30 -8.12 -6.33 5.06
N THR A 31 -9.04 -5.51 5.55
CA THR A 31 -10.32 -5.28 4.87
C THR A 31 -10.10 -4.43 3.62
N SER A 32 -11.02 -4.53 2.65
CA SER A 32 -11.01 -3.69 1.45
C SER A 32 -10.96 -2.20 1.80
N ASP A 33 -11.66 -1.79 2.86
CA ASP A 33 -11.68 -0.40 3.33
C ASP A 33 -10.35 0.03 3.97
N ALA A 34 -9.69 -0.86 4.71
CA ALA A 34 -8.38 -0.60 5.30
C ALA A 34 -7.33 -0.41 4.20
N VAL A 35 -7.33 -1.30 3.19
CA VAL A 35 -6.42 -1.20 2.03
C VAL A 35 -6.73 0.05 1.21
N ALA A 36 -8.00 0.34 0.93
CA ALA A 36 -8.40 1.54 0.18
C ALA A 36 -7.99 2.82 0.91
N SER A 37 -8.11 2.85 2.24
CA SER A 37 -7.68 3.99 3.07
C SER A 37 -6.17 4.16 3.07
N ALA A 38 -5.41 3.06 3.14
CA ALA A 38 -3.96 3.07 3.03
C ALA A 38 -3.50 3.57 1.65
N LEU A 39 -4.15 3.13 0.57
CA LEU A 39 -3.89 3.59 -0.80
C LEU A 39 -4.17 5.09 -0.95
N LYS A 40 -5.28 5.61 -0.38
CA LYS A 40 -5.56 7.06 -0.40
C LYS A 40 -4.47 7.88 0.29
N ARG A 41 -3.93 7.38 1.41
CA ARG A 41 -2.82 8.04 2.12
C ARG A 41 -1.55 8.05 1.27
N PHE A 42 -1.21 6.92 0.64
CA PHE A 42 -0.10 6.85 -0.30
C PHE A 42 -0.29 7.82 -1.48
N GLN A 43 -1.44 7.75 -2.15
CA GLN A 43 -1.77 8.62 -3.28
C GLN A 43 -1.63 10.09 -2.91
N ARG A 44 -2.15 10.50 -1.74
CA ARG A 44 -1.99 11.86 -1.23
C ARG A 44 -0.53 12.25 -1.02
N MET A 45 0.29 11.37 -0.42
CA MET A 45 1.72 11.64 -0.19
C MET A 45 2.50 11.86 -1.49
N PHE A 46 2.13 11.16 -2.56
CA PHE A 46 2.81 11.24 -3.85
C PHE A 46 2.08 12.15 -4.87
N GLY A 47 1.08 12.92 -4.44
CA GLY A 47 0.37 13.88 -5.30
C GLY A 47 -0.53 13.24 -6.37
N LEU A 48 -0.95 11.99 -6.17
CA LEU A 48 -1.94 11.32 -7.02
C LEU A 48 -3.38 11.62 -6.57
N PRO A 49 -4.38 11.50 -7.46
CA PRO A 49 -5.79 11.46 -7.06
C PRO A 49 -6.05 10.34 -6.04
N GLN A 50 -6.80 10.65 -4.98
CA GLN A 50 -7.08 9.72 -3.87
C GLN A 50 -8.20 8.72 -4.23
N THR A 51 -7.98 7.90 -5.24
CA THR A 51 -8.95 6.91 -5.74
C THR A 51 -9.16 5.76 -4.75
N GLY A 52 -8.19 5.46 -3.89
CA GLY A 52 -8.18 4.29 -3.02
C GLY A 52 -8.10 2.97 -3.78
N LYS A 53 -7.75 3.01 -5.07
CA LYS A 53 -7.60 1.86 -5.93
C LYS A 53 -6.14 1.70 -6.32
N LEU A 54 -5.75 0.46 -6.57
CA LEU A 54 -4.46 0.16 -7.17
C LEU A 54 -4.53 0.41 -8.68
N ASP A 55 -4.67 1.68 -9.07
CA ASP A 55 -4.68 2.10 -10.47
C ASP A 55 -3.26 2.15 -11.07
N ASP A 56 -3.17 2.36 -12.38
CA ASP A 56 -1.90 2.32 -13.12
C ASP A 56 -0.88 3.34 -12.59
N ALA A 57 -1.33 4.53 -12.21
CA ALA A 57 -0.47 5.57 -11.65
C ALA A 57 0.11 5.13 -10.30
N THR A 58 -0.74 4.56 -9.44
CA THR A 58 -0.35 4.03 -8.12
C THR A 58 0.63 2.87 -8.29
N THR A 59 0.30 1.90 -9.15
CA THR A 59 1.14 0.72 -9.44
C THR A 59 2.51 1.12 -9.98
N LYS A 60 2.55 2.08 -10.93
CA LYS A 60 3.79 2.58 -11.52
C LYS A 60 4.70 3.26 -10.49
N LEU A 61 4.14 3.97 -9.50
CA LEU A 61 4.94 4.57 -8.44
C LEU A 61 5.43 3.53 -7.43
N MET A 62 4.56 2.62 -6.97
CA MET A 62 4.92 1.58 -6.00
C MET A 62 5.97 0.60 -6.53
N SER A 63 6.07 0.45 -7.86
CA SER A 63 7.06 -0.41 -8.53
C SER A 63 8.44 0.24 -8.70
N LYS A 64 8.63 1.52 -8.35
CA LYS A 64 9.93 2.18 -8.48
C LYS A 64 10.85 1.83 -7.29
N PRO A 65 12.16 1.61 -7.53
CA PRO A 65 13.13 1.52 -6.46
C PRO A 65 13.10 2.76 -5.57
N ARG A 66 13.26 2.56 -4.27
CA ARG A 66 13.26 3.62 -3.26
C ARG A 66 14.12 3.24 -2.06
N CYS A 67 14.46 4.21 -1.21
CA CYS A 67 15.08 3.89 0.07
C CYS A 67 14.07 3.17 0.98
N GLY A 68 14.56 2.29 1.84
CA GLY A 68 13.73 1.48 2.76
C GLY A 68 13.19 2.25 3.97
N VAL A 69 13.34 3.57 4.02
CA VAL A 69 12.85 4.42 5.11
C VAL A 69 11.32 4.54 5.01
N LYS A 70 10.62 4.39 6.14
CA LYS A 70 9.16 4.50 6.21
C LYS A 70 8.70 5.91 5.86
N ASP A 71 7.56 6.01 5.17
CA ASP A 71 6.90 7.29 4.88
C ASP A 71 6.16 7.81 6.12
N ILE A 72 5.58 6.87 6.88
CA ILE A 72 4.78 7.17 8.06
C ILE A 72 5.39 6.45 9.26
N GLN A 73 5.75 7.21 10.29
CA GLN A 73 6.08 6.66 11.60
C GLN A 73 4.76 6.24 12.25
N GLN A 74 4.56 4.94 12.41
CA GLN A 74 3.48 4.43 13.23
C GLN A 74 3.85 4.70 14.70
N PRO A 75 2.91 5.20 15.51
CA PRO A 75 3.13 5.35 16.94
C PRO A 75 3.37 4.00 17.62
#